data_AF-A0A6A5UEZ7-F1
#
_entry.id   AF-A0A6A5UEZ7-F1
#
_cell.length_a   1.000
_cell.length_b   1.000
_cell.length_c   1.000
_cell.angle_alpha   90.00
_cell.angle_beta   90.00
_cell.angle_gamma   90.00
#
_symmetry.space_group_name_H-M   'P 1'
#
loop_
_entity.id
_entity.type
_entity.pdbx_description
1 polymer ?
#
loop_
_entity_poly.entity_id
_entity_poly.type
_entity_poly.pdbx_seq_one_letter_code
_entity_poly.pdbx_strand_id
1 'polypeptide(L)'
;MSDAWFSEKLAPDGDIEDGCHPEEAAALKDYVYHNTTATEAAHAITRPILLATNPGEDLARLWGFLEDALVELPSEYIEPLLELLKAIEHLPGVELPRSAKSDGPSEKLWKGLSGFGHMWSDSYMSGNWRDIARDAEGNERDALRAQHVRRAEVEARIVTAGLADIPIDWGYEVMSDALESVDALLDFEVPAAAQWLHVCGARFREGAEKGEKSWGLKPRSRLPGVSSPELRKAVAAQVMSLERWAFWEERLKSLQGESGVVQDAALKAWSAVRLA
;
A
#
# COMPACT_ATOMS: atom_id res chain seq x y z
N MET A 1 2.58 -22.87 2.19
CA MET A 1 2.72 -22.17 0.91
C MET A 1 3.08 -23.20 -0.16
N SER A 2 2.53 -23.13 -1.37
CA SER A 2 3.03 -23.96 -2.48
C SER A 2 4.15 -23.23 -3.20
N ASP A 3 5.18 -23.96 -3.62
CA ASP A 3 6.23 -23.49 -4.51
C ASP A 3 5.70 -22.96 -5.88
N ALA A 4 4.41 -23.17 -6.14
CA ALA A 4 3.73 -22.74 -7.36
C ALA A 4 3.74 -21.23 -7.54
N TRP A 5 3.51 -20.43 -6.49
CA TRP A 5 3.50 -18.97 -6.59
C TRP A 5 4.82 -18.41 -7.14
N PHE A 6 5.95 -18.89 -6.60
CA PHE A 6 7.27 -18.50 -7.11
C PHE A 6 7.50 -18.90 -8.55
N SER A 7 6.97 -20.06 -8.94
CA SER A 7 7.11 -20.57 -10.32
C SER A 7 6.23 -19.79 -11.30
N GLU A 8 5.07 -19.32 -10.86
CA GLU A 8 4.14 -18.49 -11.64
C GLU A 8 4.65 -17.07 -11.88
N LYS A 9 5.50 -16.56 -10.98
CA LYS A 9 6.16 -15.25 -11.15
C LYS A 9 7.37 -15.30 -12.08
N LEU A 10 7.86 -16.49 -12.44
CA LEU A 10 8.88 -16.65 -13.47
C LEU A 10 8.27 -16.63 -14.85
N ALA A 11 8.98 -16.02 -15.79
CA ALA A 11 8.68 -16.09 -17.21
C ALA A 11 8.64 -17.55 -17.70
N PRO A 12 7.56 -18.01 -18.36
CA PRO A 12 7.45 -19.39 -18.85
C PRO A 12 8.50 -19.76 -19.89
N ASP A 13 9.00 -18.79 -20.65
CA ASP A 13 10.04 -18.93 -21.66
C ASP A 13 11.45 -18.57 -21.14
N GLY A 14 11.53 -18.13 -19.88
CA GLY A 14 12.76 -17.67 -19.24
C GLY A 14 13.18 -16.26 -19.64
N ASP A 15 12.33 -15.51 -20.34
CA ASP A 15 12.56 -14.10 -20.64
C ASP A 15 12.36 -13.25 -19.38
N ILE A 16 13.44 -12.67 -18.86
CA ILE A 16 13.35 -11.84 -17.66
C ILE A 16 12.57 -10.54 -17.88
N GLU A 17 12.16 -10.20 -19.12
CA GLU A 17 11.36 -9.00 -19.39
C GLU A 17 9.86 -9.17 -19.06
N ASP A 18 9.32 -10.39 -19.02
CA ASP A 18 7.88 -10.65 -18.76
C ASP A 18 7.61 -11.39 -17.42
N GLY A 19 8.64 -11.62 -16.61
CA GLY A 19 8.54 -12.20 -15.25
C GLY A 19 9.64 -11.69 -14.32
N CYS A 20 9.72 -12.24 -13.10
CA CYS A 20 10.81 -11.90 -12.17
C CYS A 20 12.09 -12.69 -12.47
N HIS A 21 13.24 -12.18 -12.00
CA HIS A 21 14.51 -12.85 -12.23
C HIS A 21 14.60 -14.15 -11.39
N PRO A 22 15.09 -15.27 -11.93
CA PRO A 22 15.18 -16.53 -11.19
C PRO A 22 15.94 -16.45 -9.86
N GLU A 23 17.04 -15.67 -9.82
CA GLU A 23 17.78 -15.43 -8.56
C GLU A 23 16.96 -14.63 -7.54
N GLU A 24 16.09 -13.71 -7.97
CA GLU A 24 15.23 -12.94 -7.07
C GLU A 24 14.14 -13.83 -6.46
N ALA A 25 13.50 -14.67 -7.29
CA ALA A 25 12.50 -15.64 -6.84
C ALA A 25 13.09 -16.63 -5.83
N ALA A 26 14.29 -17.16 -6.11
CA ALA A 26 15.00 -18.07 -5.21
C ALA A 26 15.36 -17.39 -3.88
N ALA A 27 15.88 -16.16 -3.93
CA ALA A 27 16.24 -15.40 -2.73
C ALA A 27 15.02 -15.13 -1.84
N LEU A 28 13.89 -14.70 -2.42
CA LEU A 28 12.67 -14.46 -1.67
C LEU A 28 12.12 -15.77 -1.08
N LYS A 29 12.13 -16.86 -1.85
CA LYS A 29 11.69 -18.18 -1.40
C LYS A 29 12.49 -18.66 -0.19
N ASP A 30 13.81 -18.58 -0.24
CA ASP A 30 14.67 -18.95 0.88
C ASP A 30 14.39 -18.11 2.11
N TYR A 31 14.14 -16.81 1.93
CA TYR A 31 13.84 -15.92 3.03
C TYR A 31 12.50 -16.22 3.72
N VAL A 32 11.42 -16.37 2.95
CA VAL A 32 10.08 -16.68 3.52
C VAL A 32 10.00 -18.07 4.14
N TYR A 33 10.90 -18.98 3.76
CA TYR A 33 11.05 -20.30 4.39
C TYR A 33 12.08 -20.31 5.52
N HIS A 34 12.56 -19.14 5.94
CA HIS A 34 13.51 -18.96 7.04
C HIS A 34 14.84 -19.69 6.85
N ASN A 35 15.25 -19.91 5.59
CA ASN A 35 16.56 -20.44 5.26
C ASN A 35 17.66 -19.36 5.29
N THR A 36 17.27 -18.09 5.22
CA THR A 36 18.17 -16.93 5.23
C THR A 36 17.65 -15.84 6.16
N THR A 37 18.54 -14.94 6.57
CA THR A 37 18.18 -13.71 7.28
C THR A 37 17.73 -12.61 6.32
N ALA A 38 17.06 -11.58 6.81
CA ALA A 38 16.65 -10.43 6.00
C ALA A 38 17.84 -9.74 5.29
N THR A 39 18.99 -9.65 5.96
CA THR A 39 20.21 -9.08 5.38
C THR A 39 20.78 -9.94 4.27
N GLU A 40 20.87 -11.26 4.47
CA GLU A 40 21.35 -12.19 3.44
C GLU A 40 20.41 -12.20 2.23
N ALA A 41 19.10 -12.21 2.49
CA ALA A 41 18.07 -12.13 1.47
C ALA A 41 18.14 -10.81 0.70
N ALA A 42 18.32 -9.67 1.37
CA ALA A 42 18.48 -8.38 0.72
C ALA A 42 19.70 -8.35 -0.22
N HIS A 43 20.84 -8.92 0.19
CA HIS A 43 22.01 -9.05 -0.68
C HIS A 43 21.75 -9.98 -1.87
N ALA A 44 21.08 -11.12 -1.65
CA ALA A 44 20.82 -12.08 -2.71
C ALA A 44 19.81 -11.55 -3.73
N ILE A 45 18.70 -10.96 -3.27
CA ILE A 45 17.61 -10.48 -4.13
C ILE A 45 18.01 -9.24 -4.94
N THR A 46 18.90 -8.39 -4.43
CA THR A 46 19.37 -7.20 -5.17
C THR A 46 20.57 -7.48 -6.08
N ARG A 47 21.19 -8.66 -5.98
CA ARG A 47 22.38 -9.02 -6.74
C ARG A 47 22.18 -8.93 -8.27
N PRO A 48 21.06 -9.37 -8.85
CA PRO A 48 20.84 -9.23 -10.29
C PRO A 48 20.87 -7.77 -10.75
N ILE A 49 20.26 -6.85 -9.97
CA ILE A 49 20.26 -5.41 -10.25
C ILE A 49 21.68 -4.83 -10.29
N LEU A 50 22.54 -5.29 -9.39
CA LEU A 50 23.94 -4.82 -9.32
C LEU A 50 24.80 -5.33 -10.48
N LEU A 51 24.40 -6.43 -11.11
CA LEU A 51 25.11 -7.05 -12.24
C LEU A 51 24.47 -6.69 -13.59
N ALA A 52 23.30 -6.04 -13.57
CA ALA A 52 22.53 -5.66 -14.72
C ALA A 52 23.27 -4.68 -15.64
N THR A 53 23.01 -4.81 -16.94
CA THR A 53 23.47 -3.81 -17.94
C THR A 53 22.63 -2.54 -17.85
N ASN A 54 21.34 -2.66 -17.51
CA ASN A 54 20.43 -1.55 -17.28
C ASN A 54 19.73 -1.67 -15.91
N PRO A 55 20.39 -1.25 -14.81
CA PRO A 55 19.84 -1.39 -13.46
C PRO A 55 18.50 -0.69 -13.24
N GLY A 56 18.14 0.33 -14.05
CA GLY A 56 16.88 1.06 -13.88
C GLY A 56 15.65 0.24 -14.27
N GLU A 57 15.69 -0.42 -15.42
CA GLU A 57 14.61 -1.31 -15.88
C GLU A 57 14.49 -2.54 -14.97
N ASP A 58 15.63 -3.13 -14.60
CA ASP A 58 15.67 -4.27 -13.69
C ASP A 58 15.17 -3.92 -12.27
N LEU A 59 15.39 -2.69 -11.82
CA LEU A 59 14.89 -2.22 -10.52
C LEU A 59 13.36 -2.17 -10.48
N ALA A 60 12.72 -1.65 -11.54
CA ALA A 60 11.26 -1.62 -11.64
C ALA A 60 10.68 -3.05 -11.62
N ARG A 61 11.35 -3.99 -12.30
CA ARG A 61 10.97 -5.42 -12.29
C ARG A 61 11.06 -6.03 -10.89
N LEU A 62 12.14 -5.78 -10.14
CA LEU A 62 12.28 -6.22 -8.75
C LEU A 62 11.20 -5.62 -7.85
N TRP A 63 10.89 -4.33 -8.02
CA TRP A 63 9.80 -3.69 -7.29
C TRP A 63 8.47 -4.38 -7.59
N GLY A 64 8.17 -4.67 -8.86
CA GLY A 64 6.92 -5.36 -9.25
C GLY A 64 6.78 -6.70 -8.54
N PHE A 65 7.87 -7.46 -8.51
CA PHE A 65 7.91 -8.74 -7.82
C PHE A 65 7.67 -8.63 -6.30
N LEU A 66 8.24 -7.61 -5.64
CA LEU A 66 8.05 -7.39 -4.20
C LEU A 66 6.65 -6.83 -3.87
N GLU A 67 6.05 -6.03 -4.75
CA GLU A 67 4.65 -5.58 -4.62
C GLU A 67 3.68 -6.77 -4.68
N ASP A 68 3.87 -7.62 -5.69
CA ASP A 68 3.08 -8.85 -5.83
C ASP A 68 3.23 -9.74 -4.59
N ALA A 69 4.45 -9.89 -4.06
CA ALA A 69 4.68 -10.66 -2.84
C ALA A 69 3.90 -10.08 -1.65
N LEU A 70 3.88 -8.76 -1.48
CA LEU A 70 3.16 -8.10 -0.39
C LEU A 70 1.63 -8.28 -0.49
N VAL A 71 1.09 -8.32 -1.69
CA VAL A 71 -0.36 -8.39 -1.93
C VAL A 71 -0.86 -9.83 -2.02
N GLU A 72 -0.11 -10.73 -2.65
CA GLU A 72 -0.59 -12.08 -2.97
C GLU A 72 -0.16 -13.16 -1.98
N LEU A 73 0.98 -13.00 -1.29
CA LEU A 73 1.39 -13.98 -0.29
C LEU A 73 0.50 -13.91 0.98
N PRO A 74 0.37 -15.01 1.73
CA PRO A 74 -0.35 -15.01 3.01
C PRO A 74 0.07 -13.86 3.95
N SER A 75 -0.89 -13.33 4.73
CA SER A 75 -0.66 -12.14 5.59
C SER A 75 0.44 -12.31 6.64
N GLU A 76 0.74 -13.55 7.04
CA GLU A 76 1.87 -13.87 7.92
C GLU A 76 3.22 -13.46 7.35
N TYR A 77 3.33 -13.27 6.03
CA TYR A 77 4.56 -12.84 5.37
C TYR A 77 4.70 -11.32 5.24
N ILE A 78 3.67 -10.51 5.58
CA ILE A 78 3.80 -9.05 5.44
C ILE A 78 4.96 -8.52 6.29
N GLU A 79 5.03 -8.88 7.57
CA GLU A 79 6.11 -8.40 8.45
C GLU A 79 7.50 -8.84 7.99
N PRO A 80 7.76 -10.12 7.65
CA PRO A 80 9.00 -10.51 6.99
C PRO A 80 9.30 -9.69 5.73
N LEU A 81 8.33 -9.47 4.85
CA LEU A 81 8.55 -8.69 3.63
C LEU A 81 8.92 -7.23 3.92
N LEU A 82 8.33 -6.62 4.95
CA LEU A 82 8.72 -5.28 5.41
C LEU A 82 10.13 -5.27 6.00
N GLU A 83 10.53 -6.30 6.74
CA GLU A 83 11.90 -6.47 7.22
C GLU A 83 12.89 -6.61 6.06
N LEU A 84 12.53 -7.33 5.00
CA LEU A 84 13.32 -7.45 3.78
C LEU A 84 13.46 -6.09 3.07
N LEU A 85 12.36 -5.36 2.87
CA LEU A 85 12.39 -4.02 2.27
C LEU A 85 13.28 -3.08 3.09
N LYS A 86 13.17 -3.11 4.42
CA LYS A 86 14.04 -2.36 5.31
C LYS A 86 15.50 -2.79 5.14
N ALA A 87 15.79 -4.09 5.08
CA ALA A 87 17.15 -4.58 4.88
C ALA A 87 17.74 -4.13 3.54
N ILE A 88 16.94 -4.12 2.47
CA ILE A 88 17.32 -3.57 1.16
C ILE A 88 17.67 -2.09 1.30
N GLU A 89 16.81 -1.29 1.95
CA GLU A 89 17.06 0.15 2.16
C GLU A 89 18.39 0.44 2.88
N HIS A 90 18.79 -0.44 3.80
CA HIS A 90 20.01 -0.33 4.59
C HIS A 90 21.27 -0.85 3.88
N LEU A 91 21.15 -1.38 2.66
CA LEU A 91 22.31 -1.83 1.89
C LEU A 91 23.26 -0.65 1.58
N PRO A 92 24.57 -0.91 1.43
CA PRO A 92 25.53 0.11 1.01
C PRO A 92 25.06 0.79 -0.27
N GLY A 93 25.00 2.12 -0.25
CA GLY A 93 24.54 2.90 -1.39
C GLY A 93 25.45 2.71 -2.60
N VAL A 94 24.87 2.24 -3.70
CA VAL A 94 25.53 2.14 -5.00
C VAL A 94 25.14 3.35 -5.84
N GLU A 95 26.13 4.02 -6.41
CA GLU A 95 25.88 5.09 -7.38
C GLU A 95 25.53 4.49 -8.74
N LEU A 96 24.32 4.77 -9.23
CA LEU A 96 23.95 4.35 -10.59
C LEU A 96 24.77 5.11 -11.64
N PRO A 97 25.09 4.47 -12.79
CA PRO A 97 25.67 5.14 -13.94
C PRO A 97 24.80 6.34 -14.38
N ARG A 98 25.43 7.42 -14.86
CA ARG A 98 24.71 8.65 -15.29
C ARG A 98 23.62 8.40 -16.34
N SER A 99 23.73 7.34 -17.14
CA SER A 99 22.73 6.94 -18.15
C SER A 99 21.44 6.38 -17.56
N ALA A 100 21.45 5.95 -16.29
CA ALA A 100 20.28 5.47 -15.56
C ALA A 100 19.74 6.53 -14.57
N LYS A 101 20.25 7.77 -14.62
CA LYS A 101 19.80 8.87 -13.74
C LYS A 101 18.65 9.61 -14.41
N SER A 102 17.50 9.71 -13.73
CA SER A 102 16.58 10.83 -13.94
C SER A 102 17.24 12.11 -13.43
N ASP A 103 16.86 13.27 -13.99
CA ASP A 103 17.43 14.58 -13.64
C ASP A 103 17.17 14.94 -12.16
N GLY A 104 18.04 14.46 -11.26
CA GLY A 104 17.93 14.64 -9.81
C GLY A 104 19.28 14.45 -9.10
N PRO A 105 19.41 14.92 -7.84
CA PRO A 105 20.60 14.68 -7.03
C PRO A 105 20.87 13.18 -6.90
N SER A 106 22.15 12.80 -6.79
CA SER A 106 22.58 11.40 -6.73
C SER A 106 22.01 10.69 -5.50
N GLU A 107 20.82 10.11 -5.62
CA GLU A 107 20.27 9.23 -4.61
C GLU A 107 21.01 7.90 -4.66
N LYS A 108 21.34 7.38 -3.48
CA LYS A 108 21.88 6.02 -3.33
C LYS A 108 20.77 5.07 -3.76
N LEU A 109 21.07 4.13 -4.66
CA LEU A 109 20.10 3.21 -5.28
C LEU A 109 19.03 2.67 -4.32
N TRP A 110 19.45 2.27 -3.12
CA TRP A 110 18.56 1.61 -2.14
C TRP A 110 17.90 2.55 -1.14
N LYS A 111 18.45 3.75 -0.92
CA LYS A 111 17.95 4.65 0.12
C LYS A 111 16.53 5.12 -0.23
N GLY A 112 15.60 5.04 0.72
CA GLY A 112 14.20 5.39 0.49
C GLY A 112 13.45 4.43 -0.44
N LEU A 113 14.11 3.34 -0.90
CA LEU A 113 13.57 2.42 -1.90
C LEU A 113 13.12 3.18 -3.17
N SER A 114 14.03 3.95 -3.76
CA SER A 114 13.76 4.86 -4.87
C SER A 114 12.90 4.20 -5.96
N GLY A 115 11.79 4.84 -6.31
CA GLY A 115 10.83 4.37 -7.31
C GLY A 115 9.75 3.42 -6.78
N PHE A 116 9.92 2.76 -5.63
CA PHE A 116 8.95 1.79 -5.11
C PHE A 116 7.58 2.45 -4.84
N GLY A 117 7.54 3.55 -4.07
CA GLY A 117 6.28 4.22 -3.74
C GLY A 117 5.56 4.79 -4.98
N HIS A 118 6.29 5.22 -6.00
CA HIS A 118 5.72 5.66 -7.27
C HIS A 118 5.08 4.49 -8.03
N MET A 119 5.80 3.38 -8.12
CA MET A 119 5.33 2.20 -8.80
C MET A 119 4.10 1.60 -8.09
N TRP A 120 4.10 1.58 -6.75
CA TRP A 120 2.94 1.17 -5.95
C TRP A 120 1.72 2.04 -6.27
N SER A 121 1.93 3.35 -6.35
CA SER A 121 0.85 4.29 -6.71
C SER A 121 0.31 3.99 -8.11
N ASP A 122 1.18 3.77 -9.09
CA ASP A 122 0.78 3.47 -10.48
C ASP A 122 0.05 2.13 -10.61
N SER A 123 0.53 1.08 -9.92
CA SER A 123 -0.07 -0.26 -9.92
C SER A 123 -1.48 -0.28 -9.33
N TYR A 124 -1.73 0.51 -8.29
CA TYR A 124 -2.93 0.35 -7.47
C TYR A 124 -3.86 1.57 -7.39
N MET A 125 -3.47 2.75 -7.88
CA MET A 125 -4.33 3.94 -7.93
C MET A 125 -4.97 4.12 -9.31
N SER A 126 -5.64 3.09 -9.84
CA SER A 126 -6.42 3.25 -11.08
C SER A 126 -7.62 4.15 -10.82
N GLY A 127 -7.73 5.25 -11.58
CA GLY A 127 -8.80 6.24 -11.41
C GLY A 127 -10.22 5.70 -11.62
N ASN A 128 -10.36 4.49 -12.17
CA ASN A 128 -11.63 3.83 -12.50
C ASN A 128 -11.98 2.63 -11.60
N TRP A 129 -11.22 2.36 -10.51
CA TRP A 129 -11.44 1.16 -9.69
C TRP A 129 -12.88 1.07 -9.13
N ARG A 130 -13.50 2.21 -8.79
CA ARG A 130 -14.89 2.24 -8.28
C ARG A 130 -15.90 1.80 -9.33
N ASP A 131 -15.66 2.13 -10.59
CA ASP A 131 -16.56 1.75 -11.68
C ASP A 131 -16.42 0.26 -11.98
N ILE A 132 -15.17 -0.25 -12.05
CA ILE A 132 -14.89 -1.68 -12.14
C ILE A 132 -15.55 -2.44 -10.99
N ALA A 133 -15.40 -1.95 -9.76
CA ALA A 133 -15.99 -2.57 -8.58
C ALA A 133 -17.52 -2.52 -8.58
N ARG A 134 -18.16 -1.50 -9.17
CA ARG A 134 -19.63 -1.43 -9.29
C ARG A 134 -20.17 -2.41 -10.32
N ASP A 135 -19.44 -2.62 -11.40
CA ASP A 135 -19.84 -3.52 -12.48
C ASP A 135 -19.57 -5.00 -12.15
N ALA A 136 -18.70 -5.28 -11.17
CA ALA A 136 -18.38 -6.63 -10.73
C ALA A 136 -19.45 -7.24 -9.82
N GLU A 137 -19.70 -8.54 -10.02
CA GLU A 137 -20.65 -9.35 -9.23
C GLU A 137 -20.01 -10.65 -8.71
N GLY A 138 -20.61 -11.23 -7.66
CA GLY A 138 -20.21 -12.54 -7.12
C GLY A 138 -18.72 -12.62 -6.74
N ASN A 139 -18.08 -13.72 -7.17
CA ASN A 139 -16.69 -14.03 -6.83
C ASN A 139 -15.69 -12.96 -7.32
N GLU A 140 -15.97 -12.32 -8.46
CA GLU A 140 -15.11 -11.25 -8.99
C GLU A 140 -15.13 -10.03 -8.07
N ARG A 141 -16.32 -9.61 -7.63
CA ARG A 141 -16.49 -8.53 -6.66
C ARG A 141 -15.77 -8.85 -5.34
N ASP A 142 -15.91 -10.09 -4.86
CA ASP A 142 -15.27 -10.53 -3.63
C ASP A 142 -13.74 -10.54 -3.74
N ALA A 143 -13.19 -10.94 -4.89
CA ALA A 143 -11.75 -10.89 -5.16
C ALA A 143 -11.22 -9.45 -5.22
N LEU A 144 -11.91 -8.55 -5.94
CA LEU A 144 -11.58 -7.13 -5.98
C LEU A 144 -11.63 -6.49 -4.60
N ARG A 145 -12.64 -6.84 -3.79
CA ARG A 145 -12.75 -6.38 -2.41
C ARG A 145 -11.59 -6.87 -1.57
N ALA A 146 -11.25 -8.15 -1.64
CA ALA A 146 -10.14 -8.74 -0.89
C ALA A 146 -8.81 -8.06 -1.25
N GLN A 147 -8.56 -7.83 -2.54
CA GLN A 147 -7.37 -7.13 -3.02
C GLN A 147 -7.32 -5.68 -2.49
N HIS A 148 -8.44 -4.95 -2.56
CA HIS A 148 -8.53 -3.57 -2.08
C HIS A 148 -8.26 -3.46 -0.57
N VAL A 149 -8.80 -4.39 0.22
CA VAL A 149 -8.55 -4.47 1.67
C VAL A 149 -7.12 -4.85 1.98
N ARG A 150 -6.56 -5.81 1.25
CA ARG A 150 -5.18 -6.26 1.42
C ARG A 150 -4.20 -5.12 1.14
N ARG A 151 -4.42 -4.37 0.07
CA ARG A 151 -3.62 -3.19 -0.26
C ARG A 151 -3.60 -2.19 0.90
N ALA A 152 -4.76 -1.85 1.45
CA ALA A 152 -4.86 -0.92 2.57
C ALA A 152 -4.13 -1.41 3.82
N GLU A 153 -4.13 -2.72 4.11
CA GLU A 153 -3.33 -3.30 5.19
C GLU A 153 -1.83 -3.12 4.94
N VAL A 154 -1.36 -3.43 3.73
CA VAL A 154 0.05 -3.30 3.37
C VAL A 154 0.51 -1.85 3.45
N GLU A 155 -0.23 -0.92 2.85
CA GLU A 155 0.08 0.52 2.89
C GLU A 155 0.19 1.03 4.33
N ALA A 156 -0.76 0.68 5.20
CA ALA A 156 -0.75 1.10 6.59
C ALA A 156 0.49 0.60 7.36
N ARG A 157 0.94 -0.62 7.07
CA ARG A 157 2.14 -1.19 7.70
C ARG A 157 3.42 -0.60 7.10
N ILE A 158 3.50 -0.34 5.79
CA ILE A 158 4.62 0.36 5.16
C ILE A 158 4.80 1.75 5.77
N VAL A 159 3.70 2.51 5.92
CA VAL A 159 3.72 3.84 6.54
C VAL A 159 4.21 3.77 7.99
N THR A 160 3.70 2.81 8.76
CA THR A 160 4.14 2.61 10.16
C THR A 160 5.62 2.21 10.25
N ALA A 161 6.13 1.45 9.27
CA ALA A 161 7.54 1.09 9.18
C ALA A 161 8.43 2.25 8.70
N GLY A 162 7.85 3.32 8.14
CA GLY A 162 8.57 4.47 7.60
C GLY A 162 9.35 4.13 6.32
N LEU A 163 8.81 3.25 5.49
CA LEU A 163 9.47 2.71 4.30
C LEU A 163 8.89 3.30 3.00
N ALA A 164 9.70 3.25 1.93
CA ALA A 164 9.30 3.47 0.54
C ALA A 164 8.66 4.84 0.22
N ASP A 165 8.88 5.84 1.08
CA ASP A 165 8.32 7.19 0.95
C ASP A 165 6.78 7.22 0.78
N ILE A 166 6.08 6.17 1.22
CA ILE A 166 4.62 6.13 1.22
C ILE A 166 4.12 7.05 2.35
N PRO A 167 3.32 8.09 2.06
CA PRO A 167 2.90 9.06 3.06
C PRO A 167 1.62 8.64 3.80
N ILE A 168 1.48 9.11 5.04
CA ILE A 168 0.25 8.94 5.84
C ILE A 168 -0.97 9.59 5.19
N ASP A 169 -0.77 10.55 4.28
CA ASP A 169 -1.81 11.20 3.49
C ASP A 169 -2.70 10.20 2.72
N TRP A 170 -2.15 9.07 2.28
CA TRP A 170 -2.93 8.01 1.63
C TRP A 170 -3.95 7.40 2.58
N GLY A 171 -3.53 7.16 3.83
CA GLY A 171 -4.44 6.72 4.89
C GLY A 171 -5.54 7.74 5.16
N TYR A 172 -5.20 9.03 5.23
CA TYR A 172 -6.19 10.09 5.38
C TYR A 172 -7.19 10.15 4.22
N GLU A 173 -6.73 9.96 2.99
CA GLU A 173 -7.57 9.84 1.81
C GLU A 173 -8.55 8.67 1.95
N VAL A 174 -8.06 7.47 2.28
CA VAL A 174 -8.90 6.27 2.51
C VAL A 174 -9.95 6.51 3.60
N MET A 175 -9.55 7.13 4.72
CA MET A 175 -10.47 7.45 5.82
C MET A 175 -11.55 8.44 5.39
N SER A 176 -11.17 9.50 4.68
CA SER A 176 -12.12 10.52 4.22
C SER A 176 -13.07 9.97 3.16
N ASP A 177 -12.56 9.19 2.20
CA ASP A 177 -13.36 8.56 1.17
C ASP A 177 -14.35 7.55 1.79
N ALA A 178 -13.95 6.75 2.79
CA ALA A 178 -14.84 5.78 3.42
C ALA A 178 -15.90 6.41 4.35
N LEU A 179 -15.53 7.45 5.11
CA LEU A 179 -16.35 7.94 6.23
C LEU A 179 -17.03 9.30 5.96
N GLU A 180 -16.54 10.09 5.02
CA GLU A 180 -17.08 11.42 4.72
C GLU A 180 -17.72 11.53 3.35
N SER A 181 -17.33 10.68 2.40
CA SER A 181 -17.93 10.65 1.07
C SER A 181 -19.41 10.32 1.14
N VAL A 182 -20.20 11.03 0.34
CA VAL A 182 -21.62 10.71 0.13
C VAL A 182 -21.83 9.51 -0.79
N ASP A 183 -20.86 9.21 -1.65
CA ASP A 183 -20.93 8.16 -2.68
C ASP A 183 -19.97 7.00 -2.38
N ALA A 184 -19.68 6.78 -1.08
CA ALA A 184 -18.77 5.74 -0.63
C ALA A 184 -19.27 4.34 -1.06
N LEU A 185 -18.37 3.53 -1.62
CA LEU A 185 -18.60 2.12 -1.89
C LEU A 185 -18.31 1.33 -0.61
N LEU A 186 -19.30 1.31 0.30
CA LEU A 186 -19.11 0.91 1.70
C LEU A 186 -18.52 -0.50 1.87
N ASP A 187 -18.88 -1.45 1.01
CA ASP A 187 -18.38 -2.83 1.09
C ASP A 187 -16.91 -2.97 0.68
N PHE A 188 -16.29 -1.94 0.11
CA PHE A 188 -14.87 -1.87 -0.19
C PHE A 188 -14.12 -0.92 0.76
N GLU A 189 -14.64 0.30 0.91
CA GLU A 189 -13.91 1.39 1.54
C GLU A 189 -13.91 1.32 3.06
N VAL A 190 -15.01 0.84 3.67
CA VAL A 190 -15.07 0.68 5.14
C VAL A 190 -14.12 -0.44 5.61
N PRO A 191 -14.08 -1.63 4.95
CA PRO A 191 -13.04 -2.63 5.23
C PRO A 191 -11.59 -2.13 5.06
N ALA A 192 -11.31 -1.34 4.03
CA ALA A 192 -9.98 -0.74 3.85
C ALA A 192 -9.63 0.25 4.98
N ALA A 193 -10.56 1.16 5.31
CA ALA A 193 -10.42 2.09 6.44
C ALA A 193 -10.21 1.35 7.78
N ALA A 194 -10.84 0.19 7.96
CA ALA A 194 -10.65 -0.63 9.16
C ALA A 194 -9.21 -1.15 9.30
N GLN A 195 -8.51 -1.45 8.19
CA GLN A 195 -7.09 -1.84 8.24
C GLN A 195 -6.20 -0.66 8.63
N TRP A 196 -6.42 0.50 8.01
CA TRP A 196 -5.71 1.72 8.38
C TRP A 196 -5.92 2.12 9.83
N LEU A 197 -7.14 2.03 10.37
CA LEU A 197 -7.40 2.32 11.77
C LEU A 197 -6.78 1.28 12.72
N HIS A 198 -6.78 0.02 12.32
CA HIS A 198 -6.17 -1.04 13.13
C HIS A 198 -4.66 -0.82 13.31
N VAL A 199 -3.97 -0.39 12.26
CA VAL A 199 -2.52 -0.21 12.25
C VAL A 199 -2.13 1.21 12.68
N CYS A 200 -2.78 2.24 12.13
CA CYS A 200 -2.41 3.65 12.27
C CYS A 200 -3.38 4.47 13.15
N GLY A 201 -4.34 3.85 13.84
CA GLY A 201 -5.38 4.55 14.60
C GLY A 201 -4.82 5.59 15.59
N ALA A 202 -3.83 5.21 16.40
CA ALA A 202 -3.17 6.11 17.35
C ALA A 202 -2.46 7.29 16.63
N ARG A 203 -1.85 7.04 15.47
CA ARG A 203 -1.16 8.05 14.69
C ARG A 203 -2.12 9.08 14.06
N PHE A 204 -3.30 8.63 13.62
CA PHE A 204 -4.35 9.54 13.17
C PHE A 204 -4.92 10.37 14.32
N ARG A 205 -5.10 9.76 15.49
CA ARG A 205 -5.54 10.47 16.69
C ARG A 205 -4.56 11.57 17.09
N GLU A 206 -3.27 11.24 17.12
CA GLU A 206 -2.19 12.21 17.34
C GLU A 206 -2.21 13.34 16.29
N GLY A 207 -2.45 13.00 15.02
CA GLY A 207 -2.62 13.99 13.95
C GLY A 207 -3.78 14.94 14.21
N ALA A 208 -4.91 14.43 14.72
CA ALA A 208 -6.07 15.23 15.11
C ALA A 208 -5.79 16.17 16.29
N GLU A 209 -4.99 15.74 17.26
CA GLU A 209 -4.57 16.54 18.42
C GLU A 209 -3.61 17.66 18.03
N LYS A 210 -2.76 17.41 17.03
CA LYS A 210 -1.76 18.36 16.54
C LYS A 210 -2.28 19.29 15.44
N GLY A 211 -3.47 19.06 14.90
CA GLY A 211 -3.96 19.81 13.75
C GLY A 211 -3.15 19.52 12.48
N GLU A 212 -2.77 18.26 12.27
CA GLU A 212 -1.94 17.84 11.15
C GLU A 212 -2.59 18.18 9.81
N LYS A 213 -1.80 18.76 8.90
CA LYS A 213 -2.22 19.01 7.53
C LYS A 213 -1.89 17.81 6.67
N SER A 214 -2.84 17.41 5.83
CA SER A 214 -2.66 16.33 4.87
C SER A 214 -3.42 16.65 3.58
N TRP A 215 -2.81 16.38 2.44
CA TRP A 215 -3.50 16.56 1.16
C TRP A 215 -4.63 15.53 0.99
N GLY A 216 -4.60 14.40 1.70
CA GLY A 216 -5.69 13.42 1.73
C GLY A 216 -6.97 13.96 2.40
N LEU A 217 -6.88 15.11 3.08
CA LEU A 217 -7.99 15.75 3.77
C LEU A 217 -8.63 16.91 3.00
N LYS A 218 -8.14 17.18 1.78
CA LYS A 218 -8.56 18.32 0.96
C LYS A 218 -9.97 18.14 0.40
N PRO A 219 -10.73 19.24 0.22
CA PRO A 219 -11.94 19.20 -0.58
C PRO A 219 -11.64 18.67 -1.98
N ARG A 220 -12.46 17.74 -2.44
CA ARG A 220 -12.37 17.23 -3.80
C ARG A 220 -13.01 18.23 -4.76
N SER A 221 -12.24 18.77 -5.70
CA SER A 221 -12.79 19.61 -6.76
C SER A 221 -13.59 18.75 -7.73
N ARG A 222 -14.85 19.12 -7.99
CA ARG A 222 -15.62 18.58 -9.12
C ARG A 222 -15.02 19.11 -10.42
N LEU A 223 -14.00 18.43 -10.94
CA LEU A 223 -13.62 18.62 -12.33
C LEU A 223 -14.76 18.05 -13.21
N PRO A 224 -15.18 18.75 -14.28
CA PRO A 224 -16.20 18.22 -15.18
C PRO A 224 -15.77 16.85 -15.73
N GLY A 225 -16.59 15.82 -15.52
CA GLY A 225 -16.31 14.46 -16.00
C GLY A 225 -15.49 13.58 -15.05
N VAL A 226 -15.07 14.08 -13.87
CA VAL A 226 -14.42 13.26 -12.84
C VAL A 226 -15.36 13.15 -11.64
N SER A 227 -15.81 11.92 -11.35
CA SER A 227 -16.59 11.59 -10.15
C SER A 227 -15.72 11.71 -8.91
N SER A 228 -15.48 12.94 -8.43
CA SER A 228 -14.76 13.18 -7.19
C SER A 228 -15.75 13.40 -6.05
N PRO A 229 -15.76 12.56 -5.00
CA PRO A 229 -16.83 12.60 -4.01
C PRO A 229 -16.79 13.85 -3.13
N GLU A 230 -17.97 14.37 -2.80
CA GLU A 230 -18.09 15.47 -1.85
C GLU A 230 -17.85 14.96 -0.42
N LEU A 231 -16.84 15.52 0.25
CA LEU A 231 -16.46 15.15 1.61
C LEU A 231 -17.16 16.06 2.63
N ARG A 232 -17.97 15.47 3.52
CA ARG A 232 -18.79 16.19 4.52
C ARG A 232 -18.00 17.08 5.49
N LYS A 233 -16.74 16.75 5.80
CA LYS A 233 -15.90 17.50 6.76
C LYS A 233 -14.66 18.11 6.14
N ALA A 234 -14.54 18.09 4.81
CA ALA A 234 -13.40 18.73 4.16
C ALA A 234 -13.46 20.25 4.32
N VAL A 235 -12.39 20.81 4.89
CA VAL A 235 -12.19 22.25 5.04
C VAL A 235 -11.00 22.69 4.18
N ALA A 236 -11.02 23.93 3.70
CA ALA A 236 -9.95 24.48 2.86
C ALA A 236 -8.57 24.42 3.54
N ALA A 237 -8.52 24.37 4.87
CA ALA A 237 -7.29 24.25 5.65
C ALA A 237 -6.63 22.85 5.55
N GLN A 238 -7.37 21.81 5.11
CA GLN A 238 -6.87 20.43 4.96
C GLN A 238 -6.31 19.84 6.26
N VAL A 239 -6.91 20.22 7.39
CA VAL A 239 -6.45 19.86 8.74
C VAL A 239 -7.24 18.68 9.29
N MET A 240 -6.54 17.74 9.91
CA MET A 240 -7.14 16.74 10.80
C MET A 240 -7.41 17.38 12.16
N SER A 241 -8.65 17.30 12.64
CA SER A 241 -9.06 17.89 13.92
C SER A 241 -9.76 16.88 14.81
N LEU A 242 -9.81 17.15 16.11
CA LEU A 242 -10.58 16.34 17.07
C LEU A 242 -12.07 16.28 16.71
N GLU A 243 -12.64 17.33 16.11
CA GLU A 243 -14.02 17.32 15.62
C GLU A 243 -14.19 16.34 14.45
N ARG A 244 -13.24 16.34 13.51
CA ARG A 244 -13.25 15.42 12.36
C ARG A 244 -13.04 13.97 12.80
N TRP A 245 -12.16 13.75 13.77
CA TRP A 245 -11.99 12.44 14.42
C TRP A 245 -13.28 11.95 15.08
N ALA A 246 -13.93 12.80 15.89
CA ALA A 246 -15.20 12.45 16.53
C ALA A 246 -16.29 12.12 15.49
N PHE A 247 -16.32 12.87 14.38
CA PHE A 247 -17.22 12.56 13.26
C PHE A 247 -16.95 11.17 12.66
N TRP A 248 -15.68 10.79 12.46
CA TRP A 248 -15.33 9.44 11.99
C TRP A 248 -15.76 8.35 12.98
N GLU A 249 -15.54 8.57 14.28
CA GLU A 249 -15.98 7.64 15.32
C GLU A 249 -17.50 7.44 15.31
N GLU A 250 -18.27 8.53 15.26
CA GLU A 250 -19.73 8.48 15.17
C GLU A 250 -20.19 7.80 13.88
N ARG A 251 -19.52 8.07 12.75
CA ARG A 251 -19.84 7.43 11.47
C ARG A 251 -19.64 5.92 11.56
N LEU A 252 -18.50 5.46 12.08
CA LEU A 252 -18.23 4.03 12.29
C LEU A 252 -19.27 3.38 13.19
N LYS A 253 -19.66 4.06 14.28
CA LYS A 253 -20.73 3.58 15.16
C LYS A 253 -22.06 3.43 14.41
N SER A 254 -22.41 4.37 13.53
CA SER A 254 -23.62 4.27 12.71
C SER A 254 -23.58 3.09 11.74
N LEU A 255 -22.40 2.81 11.16
CA LEU A 255 -22.20 1.73 10.18
C LEU A 255 -22.27 0.33 10.80
N GLN A 256 -22.26 0.21 12.14
CA GLN A 256 -22.53 -1.06 12.83
C GLN A 256 -23.98 -1.54 12.64
N GLY A 257 -24.88 -0.66 12.19
CA GLY A 257 -26.25 -1.02 11.81
C GLY A 257 -26.39 -1.59 10.39
N GLU A 258 -25.31 -1.57 9.59
CA GLU A 258 -25.28 -2.22 8.27
C GLU A 258 -25.25 -3.75 8.42
N SER A 259 -25.16 -4.47 7.30
CA SER A 259 -25.09 -5.93 7.28
C SER A 259 -23.81 -6.46 6.64
N GLY A 260 -23.38 -7.66 7.04
CA GLY A 260 -22.28 -8.39 6.42
C GLY A 260 -20.94 -7.67 6.59
N VAL A 261 -20.13 -7.65 5.51
CA VAL A 261 -18.74 -7.16 5.55
C VAL A 261 -18.59 -5.73 6.06
N VAL A 262 -19.58 -4.86 5.81
CA VAL A 262 -19.55 -3.47 6.27
C VAL A 262 -19.70 -3.40 7.78
N GLN A 263 -20.62 -4.18 8.35
CA GLN A 263 -20.85 -4.25 9.79
C GLN A 263 -19.61 -4.76 10.53
N ASP A 264 -19.04 -5.87 10.05
CA ASP A 264 -17.86 -6.49 10.65
C ASP A 264 -16.65 -5.54 10.62
N ALA A 265 -16.43 -4.87 9.48
CA ALA A 265 -15.39 -3.87 9.34
C ALA A 265 -15.60 -2.66 10.24
N ALA A 266 -16.83 -2.15 10.34
CA ALA A 266 -17.17 -1.03 11.20
C ALA A 266 -16.96 -1.35 12.68
N LEU A 267 -17.28 -2.58 13.12
CA LEU A 267 -17.01 -3.05 14.48
C LEU A 267 -15.51 -3.11 14.78
N LYS A 268 -14.71 -3.69 13.86
CA LYS A 268 -13.25 -3.75 13.98
C LYS A 268 -12.65 -2.34 14.05
N ALA A 269 -13.03 -1.47 13.11
CA ALA A 269 -12.56 -0.08 13.02
C ALA A 269 -12.92 0.73 14.27
N TRP A 270 -14.16 0.64 14.75
CA TRP A 270 -14.60 1.35 15.94
C TRP A 270 -13.86 0.88 17.20
N SER A 271 -13.56 -0.41 17.29
CA SER A 271 -12.76 -0.95 18.39
C SER A 271 -11.33 -0.41 18.38
N ALA A 272 -10.72 -0.29 17.20
CA ALA A 272 -9.39 0.32 17.04
C ALA A 272 -9.39 1.81 17.41
N VAL A 273 -10.40 2.57 16.98
CA VAL A 273 -10.56 4.00 17.32
C VAL A 273 -10.66 4.23 18.82
N ARG A 274 -11.28 3.32 19.57
CA ARG A 274 -11.42 3.44 21.03
C ARG A 274 -10.17 3.08 21.82
N LEU A 275 -9.22 2.38 21.20
CA LEU A 275 -7.96 1.98 21.81
C LEU A 275 -6.82 2.94 21.46
N ALA A 276 -7.02 3.80 20.45
CA ALA A 276 -6.12 4.86 20.01
C ALA A 276 -6.15 6.07 20.96
#